data_AF-A0AAD4ZLD9-F1
#
_entry.id   AF-A0AAD4ZLD9-F1
#
_cell.length_a   1.000
_cell.length_b   1.000
_cell.length_c   1.000
_cell.angle_alpha   90.00
_cell.angle_beta   90.00
_cell.angle_gamma   90.00
#
_symmetry.space_group_name_H-M   'P 1'
#
loop_
_entity.id
_entity.type
_entity.pdbx_description
1 polymer ?
#
loop_
_entity_poly.entity_id
_entity_poly.type
_entity_poly.pdbx_seq_one_letter_code
_entity_poly.pdbx_strand_id
1 'polypeptide(L)' 'MQRGLEKSHSDQNRLLQLRGDLLQTTRSDISIADFLDKVNSLADNLSLSGSLVSDSDLVAIIMNNMGPLYETTVNST' A
#
# COMPACT_ATOMS: atom_id res chain seq x y z
N MET A 1 -1.22 -18.78 -33.35
CA MET A 1 -2.05 -17.97 -32.43
C MET A 1 -1.31 -17.92 -31.10
N GLN A 2 -0.57 -16.86 -30.80
CA GLN A 2 0.33 -16.84 -29.62
C GLN A 2 0.34 -15.44 -28.96
N ARG A 3 -0.80 -15.00 -28.39
CA ARG A 3 -0.89 -13.70 -27.66
C ARG A 3 -1.69 -13.80 -26.35
N GLY A 4 -1.70 -14.99 -25.73
CA GLY A 4 -2.49 -15.25 -24.52
C GLY A 4 -1.69 -15.40 -23.22
N LEU A 5 -0.37 -15.59 -23.28
CA LEU A 5 0.44 -16.01 -22.12
C LEU A 5 1.27 -14.88 -21.50
N GLU A 6 1.54 -13.79 -22.23
CA GLU A 6 2.39 -12.70 -21.73
C GLU A 6 1.64 -11.72 -20.82
N LYS A 7 0.30 -11.64 -20.95
CA LYS A 7 -0.50 -10.75 -20.09
C LYS A 7 -0.52 -11.22 -18.63
N SER A 8 -0.68 -12.53 -18.40
CA SER A 8 -0.78 -13.10 -17.05
C SER A 8 0.46 -12.85 -16.19
N HIS A 9 1.68 -12.99 -16.72
CA HIS A 9 2.88 -12.80 -15.92
C HIS A 9 3.17 -11.33 -15.62
N SER A 10 2.90 -10.43 -16.57
CA SER A 10 3.11 -8.99 -16.35
C SER A 10 2.12 -8.40 -15.34
N ASP A 11 0.84 -8.81 -15.38
CA ASP A 11 -0.18 -8.36 -14.44
C ASP A 11 0.11 -8.85 -13.01
N GLN A 12 0.56 -10.10 -12.86
CA GLN A 12 0.98 -10.65 -11.56
C GLN A 12 2.24 -9.98 -11.02
N ASN A 13 3.22 -9.68 -11.87
CA ASN A 13 4.45 -9.01 -11.44
C ASN A 13 4.14 -7.58 -10.95
N ARG A 14 3.32 -6.85 -11.72
CA ARG A 14 2.84 -5.52 -11.32
C ARG A 14 2.07 -5.56 -10.00
N LEU A 15 1.24 -6.57 -9.79
CA LEU A 15 0.52 -6.76 -8.53
C LEU A 15 1.47 -6.94 -7.34
N LEU A 16 2.49 -7.78 -7.50
CA LEU A 16 3.51 -8.01 -6.47
C LEU A 16 4.31 -6.73 -6.17
N GLN A 17 4.65 -5.95 -7.20
CA GLN A 17 5.31 -4.65 -7.03
C GLN A 17 4.42 -3.69 -6.23
N LEU A 18 3.15 -3.51 -6.64
CA LEU A 18 2.21 -2.64 -5.94
C LEU A 18 2.03 -3.03 -4.46
N ARG A 19 2.01 -4.33 -4.15
CA ARG A 19 1.99 -4.79 -2.76
C ARG A 19 3.28 -4.47 -2.02
N GLY A 20 4.44 -4.65 -2.65
CA GLY A 20 5.73 -4.27 -2.09
C GLY A 20 5.79 -2.78 -1.77
N ASP A 21 5.43 -1.94 -2.74
CA ASP A 21 5.36 -0.48 -2.60
C ASP A 21 4.41 -0.07 -1.47
N LEU A 22 3.23 -0.69 -1.36
CA LEU A 22 2.29 -0.41 -0.28
C LEU A 22 2.87 -0.71 1.11
N LEU A 23 3.55 -1.84 1.25
CA LEU A 23 4.16 -2.26 2.52
C LEU A 23 5.41 -1.44 2.89
N GLN A 24 6.12 -0.90 1.89
CA GLN A 24 7.32 -0.10 2.10
C GLN A 24 7.05 1.42 2.15
N THR A 25 5.82 1.85 1.86
CA THR A 25 5.44 3.26 1.93
C THR A 25 5.45 3.70 3.38
N THR A 26 6.40 4.58 3.72
CA THR A 26 6.55 5.16 5.06
C THR A 26 6.31 6.66 5.01
N ARG A 27 5.81 7.23 6.12
CA ARG A 27 5.63 8.68 6.21
C ARG A 27 6.97 9.44 6.17
N SER A 28 8.01 8.90 6.82
CA SER A 28 9.38 9.44 6.99
C SER A 28 9.59 10.95 6.76
N ASP A 29 9.58 11.42 5.51
CA ASP A 29 9.90 12.80 5.10
C ASP A 29 8.72 13.59 4.49
N ILE A 30 7.57 12.93 4.27
CA ILE A 30 6.40 13.52 3.62
C ILE A 30 5.30 13.91 4.62
N SER A 31 4.43 14.82 4.18
CA SER A 31 3.24 15.21 4.95
C SER A 31 2.28 14.04 5.10
N ILE A 32 1.50 14.02 6.18
CA ILE A 32 0.49 12.97 6.43
C ILE A 32 -0.51 12.88 5.26
N ALA A 33 -0.90 14.03 4.68
CA ALA A 33 -1.79 14.06 3.52
C ALA A 33 -1.16 13.38 2.29
N ASP A 34 0.12 13.66 2.00
CA ASP A 34 0.86 13.04 0.89
C ASP A 34 1.07 11.53 1.12
N PHE A 35 1.34 11.14 2.36
CA PHE A 35 1.44 9.73 2.74
C PHE A 35 0.12 8.98 2.55
N LEU A 36 -0.99 9.53 3.03
CA LEU A 36 -2.32 8.94 2.85
C LEU A 36 -2.73 8.91 1.38
N ASP A 37 -2.41 9.95 0.61
CA ASP A 37 -2.65 9.99 -0.84
C ASP A 37 -1.90 8.85 -1.56
N LYS A 38 -0.61 8.66 -1.25
CA LYS A 38 0.18 7.55 -1.80
C LYS A 38 -0.37 6.18 -1.43
N VAL A 39 -0.69 5.96 -0.17
CA VAL A 39 -1.27 4.69 0.32
C VAL A 39 -2.60 4.41 -0.39
N ASN A 40 -3.45 5.42 -0.54
CA ASN A 40 -4.75 5.29 -1.19
C ASN A 40 -4.61 5.03 -2.70
N SER A 41 -3.66 5.72 -3.37
CA SER A 41 -3.34 5.49 -4.77
C SER A 41 -2.82 4.06 -5.01
N LEU A 42 -1.99 3.53 -4.13
CA LEU A 42 -1.52 2.13 -4.22
C LEU A 42 -2.64 1.13 -3.99
N ALA A 43 -3.52 1.37 -3.02
CA ALA A 43 -4.69 0.54 -2.75
C ALA A 43 -5.70 0.54 -3.92
N ASP A 44 -5.93 1.69 -4.54
CA ASP A 44 -6.76 1.82 -5.75
C ASP A 44 -6.15 1.04 -6.92
N ASN A 45 -4.84 1.18 -7.16
CA ASN A 45 -4.14 0.42 -8.20
C ASN A 45 -4.20 -1.10 -7.96
N LEU A 46 -4.12 -1.54 -6.70
CA LEU A 46 -4.29 -2.95 -6.32
C LEU A 46 -5.72 -3.42 -6.60
N SER A 47 -6.73 -2.61 -6.26
CA SER A 47 -8.15 -2.88 -6.54
C SER A 47 -8.42 -3.02 -8.05
N LEU A 48 -7.90 -2.08 -8.85
CA LEU A 48 -7.98 -2.11 -10.32
C LEU A 48 -7.27 -3.33 -10.93
N SER A 49 -6.24 -3.84 -10.25
CA SER A 49 -5.50 -5.05 -10.64
C SER A 49 -6.12 -6.35 -10.11
N GLY A 50 -7.27 -6.27 -9.43
CA GLY A 50 -8.02 -7.43 -8.92
C GLY A 50 -7.57 -7.94 -7.54
N SER A 51 -6.75 -7.19 -6.81
CA SER A 51 -6.34 -7.49 -5.44
C SER A 51 -6.89 -6.44 -4.49
N LEU A 52 -8.05 -6.71 -3.91
CA LEU A 52 -8.65 -5.86 -2.90
C LEU A 52 -7.79 -5.88 -1.62
N VAL A 53 -7.51 -4.69 -1.09
CA VAL A 53 -6.97 -4.51 0.27
C VAL A 53 -8.14 -4.21 1.19
N SER A 54 -8.29 -4.97 2.26
CA SER A 54 -9.34 -4.72 3.24
C SER A 54 -9.04 -3.45 4.04
N ASP A 55 -10.07 -2.69 4.42
CA ASP A 55 -9.91 -1.50 5.27
C ASP A 55 -9.09 -1.76 6.54
N SER A 56 -9.31 -2.88 7.22
CA SER A 56 -8.53 -3.22 8.44
C SER A 56 -7.04 -3.45 8.14
N ASP A 57 -6.72 -4.02 6.97
CA ASP A 57 -5.34 -4.25 6.54
C ASP A 57 -4.68 -2.92 6.16
N LEU A 58 -5.42 -2.07 5.44
CA LEU A 58 -4.98 -0.72 5.07
C LEU A 58 -4.70 0.14 6.30
N VAL A 59 -5.60 0.11 7.30
CA VAL A 59 -5.40 0.81 8.57
C VAL A 59 -4.17 0.28 9.31
N ALA A 60 -3.96 -1.04 9.35
CA ALA A 60 -2.78 -1.63 9.97
C ALA A 60 -1.48 -1.19 9.28
N ILE A 61 -1.45 -1.17 7.94
CA ILE A 61 -0.32 -0.69 7.14
C ILE A 61 -0.05 0.77 7.43
N ILE A 62 -1.09 1.61 7.43
CA ILE A 62 -1.00 3.04 7.76
C ILE A 62 -0.39 3.24 9.15
N MET A 63 -0.93 2.55 10.16
CA MET A 63 -0.47 2.68 11.55
C MET A 63 0.98 2.21 11.73
N ASN A 64 1.37 1.12 11.07
CA ASN A 64 2.73 0.59 11.13
C ASN A 64 3.75 1.54 10.48
N ASN A 65 3.35 2.23 9.41
CA ASN A 65 4.23 3.07 8.59
C ASN A 65 4.21 4.57 8.95
N MET A 66 3.36 4.99 9.89
CA MET A 66 3.32 6.35 10.44
C MET A 66 4.49 6.66 11.39
N GLY A 67 5.19 5.63 11.88
CA GLY A 67 6.38 5.75 12.76
C GLY A 67 6.06 6.09 14.23
N PRO A 68 7.08 6.08 15.11
CA PRO A 68 6.93 6.20 16.56
C PRO A 68 6.39 7.56 17.05
N LEU A 69 6.32 8.54 16.16
CA LEU A 69 5.69 9.84 16.42
C LEU A 69 4.19 9.70 16.74
N TYR A 70 3.53 8.63 16.28
CA TYR A 70 2.15 8.30 16.65
C TYR A 70 2.06 7.35 17.85
N GLU A 71 3.08 6.53 18.11
CA GLU A 71 3.12 5.61 19.26
C GLU A 71 3.24 6.36 20.60
N THR A 72 3.93 7.51 20.63
CA THR A 72 4.14 8.28 21.87
C THR A 72 2.86 8.90 22.45
N THR A 73 1.81 9.08 21.62
CA THR A 73 0.55 9.70 22.09
C THR A 73 -0.39 8.69 22.75
N VAL A 74 -0.28 7.40 22.44
CA VAL A 74 -1.20 6.35 22.96
C VAL A 74 -0.68 5.61 24.19
N ASN A 75 0.61 5.76 24.53
CA ASN A 75 1.21 5.11 25.71
C ASN A 75 1.42 6.07 26.91
N SER A 76 0.73 7.20 26.91
CA SER A 76 0.69 8.11 28.06
C SER A 76 -0.49 7.76 28.97
N THR A 77 -0.35 6.70 29.78
CA THR A 77 -1.19 6.48 30.98
C THR A 77 -0.35 5.89 32.10
#